data_AF-A0A967Z5X7-F1
#
_entry.id   AF-A0A967Z5X7-F1
#
_cell.length_a   1.000
_cell.length_b   1.000
_cell.length_c   1.000
_cell.angle_alpha   90.00
_cell.angle_beta   90.00
_cell.angle_gamma   90.00
#
_symmetry.space_group_name_H-M   'P 1'
#
loop_
_entity.id
_entity.type
_entity.pdbx_description
1 polymer ?
#
loop_
_entity_poly.entity_id
_entity_poly.type
_entity_poly.pdbx_seq_one_letter_code
_entity_poly.pdbx_strand_id
1 'polypeptide(L)'
;MRAISLAVLLIGLVAPLSSAQQAEQAPTLRVLSSNGPRAPLEDVQAEIEAAIGYSLDIEFSTSVSLTDRIEAGESFDVAILTPALIGHLVAGNHVAAEPVPVFARSGVGVGAAISNIERDVGTVDALRATLLSAESITLTADGQSRRVSEAAFEALGIGAQLEQKI
;
A
#
# COMPACT_ATOMS: atom_id res chain seq x y z
N MET A 1 36.46 39.42 -69.90
CA MET A 1 35.76 40.68 -69.62
C MET A 1 34.37 40.33 -69.08
N ARG A 2 34.01 40.87 -67.90
CA ARG A 2 32.67 41.30 -67.37
C ARG A 2 31.40 40.77 -68.08
N ALA A 3 30.26 40.44 -67.46
CA ALA A 3 29.76 40.36 -66.09
C ALA A 3 28.33 39.75 -66.15
N ILE A 4 27.95 38.97 -65.13
CA ILE A 4 26.66 38.88 -64.37
C ILE A 4 25.31 39.10 -65.10
N SER A 5 24.38 38.13 -64.95
CA SER A 5 22.91 38.28 -64.79
C SER A 5 22.33 36.93 -64.30
N LEU A 6 22.00 36.76 -63.01
CA LEU A 6 20.70 36.94 -62.32
C LEU A 6 19.57 36.01 -62.80
N ALA A 7 19.23 34.96 -62.02
CA ALA A 7 17.87 34.42 -61.91
C ALA A 7 17.70 33.54 -60.66
N VAL A 8 16.62 33.81 -59.95
CA VAL A 8 16.13 33.28 -58.67
C VAL A 8 15.38 31.97 -58.87
N LEU A 9 15.47 30.99 -57.96
CA LEU A 9 14.28 30.30 -57.39
C LEU A 9 14.61 29.45 -56.15
N LEU A 10 13.85 29.70 -55.08
CA LEU A 10 13.82 28.98 -53.82
C LEU A 10 13.34 27.54 -53.97
N ILE A 11 13.95 26.61 -53.21
CA ILE A 11 13.19 25.60 -52.44
C ILE A 11 13.87 25.49 -51.07
N GLY A 12 13.30 26.18 -50.08
CA GLY A 12 13.64 25.99 -48.68
C GLY A 12 13.10 24.64 -48.22
N LEU A 13 13.99 23.72 -47.88
CA LEU A 13 13.65 22.47 -47.21
C LEU A 13 13.52 22.77 -45.71
N VAL A 14 12.36 23.28 -45.30
CA VAL A 14 11.99 23.29 -43.88
C VAL A 14 11.50 21.88 -43.55
N ALA A 15 12.40 21.03 -43.09
CA ALA A 15 12.01 19.80 -42.43
C ALA A 15 11.40 20.19 -41.07
N PRO A 16 10.14 19.85 -40.76
CA PRO A 16 9.68 19.97 -39.39
C PRO A 16 10.49 18.96 -38.57
N LEU A 17 11.31 19.47 -37.65
CA LEU A 17 11.75 18.73 -36.47
C LEU A 17 10.50 18.42 -35.64
N SER A 18 9.75 17.41 -36.07
CA SER A 18 8.78 16.75 -35.23
C SER A 18 9.59 15.95 -34.22
N SER A 19 10.02 16.61 -33.15
CA SER A 19 10.25 15.94 -31.88
C SER A 19 8.89 15.34 -31.48
N ALA A 20 8.60 14.15 -31.98
CA ALA A 20 7.72 13.24 -31.29
C ALA A 20 8.35 13.08 -29.91
N GLN A 21 7.88 13.89 -28.98
CA GLN A 21 8.10 13.72 -27.57
C GLN A 21 7.44 12.37 -27.28
N GLN A 22 8.21 11.29 -27.45
CA GLN A 22 7.89 10.02 -26.83
C GLN A 22 7.65 10.41 -25.37
N ALA A 23 6.40 10.29 -24.93
CA ALA A 23 6.11 10.39 -23.52
C ALA A 23 6.99 9.32 -22.87
N GLU A 24 8.12 9.75 -22.31
CA GLU A 24 9.03 8.90 -21.59
C GLU A 24 8.19 8.38 -20.43
N GLN A 25 7.77 7.12 -20.54
CA GLN A 25 6.93 6.50 -19.51
C GLN A 25 7.71 6.62 -18.22
N ALA A 26 7.07 7.22 -17.21
CA ALA A 26 7.69 7.33 -15.90
C ALA A 26 8.12 5.93 -15.46
N PRO A 27 9.37 5.73 -15.02
CA PRO A 27 9.79 4.45 -14.50
C PRO A 27 8.86 3.99 -13.37
N THR A 28 8.54 2.69 -13.34
CA THR A 28 7.61 2.13 -12.37
C THR A 28 8.36 1.54 -11.18
N LEU A 29 7.92 1.85 -9.96
CA LEU A 29 8.37 1.22 -8.72
C LEU A 29 7.37 0.14 -8.30
N ARG A 30 7.87 -1.07 -8.02
CA ARG A 30 7.08 -2.16 -7.45
C ARG A 30 7.01 -2.00 -5.94
N VAL A 31 5.81 -1.75 -5.41
CA VAL A 31 5.58 -1.50 -3.98
C VAL A 31 4.75 -2.63 -3.39
N LEU A 32 5.29 -3.32 -2.38
CA LEU A 32 4.57 -4.31 -1.60
C LEU A 32 4.06 -3.67 -0.30
N SER A 33 2.76 -3.53 -0.15
CA SER A 33 2.16 -2.88 1.03
C SER A 33 1.20 -3.79 1.77
N SER A 34 1.33 -3.84 3.10
CA SER A 34 0.28 -4.42 3.92
C SER A 34 -1.04 -3.64 3.78
N ASN A 35 -2.16 -4.28 4.12
CA ASN A 35 -3.49 -3.69 3.96
C ASN A 35 -3.79 -2.47 4.85
N GLY A 36 -3.06 -2.25 5.95
CA GLY A 36 -3.34 -1.17 6.91
C GLY A 36 -3.39 0.23 6.28
N PRO A 37 -2.36 0.66 5.53
CA PRO A 37 -2.35 1.96 4.88
C PRO A 37 -3.03 1.99 3.50
N ARG A 38 -3.81 0.97 3.10
CA ARG A 38 -4.34 0.87 1.73
C ARG A 38 -5.14 2.10 1.28
N ALA A 39 -6.22 2.42 1.99
CA ALA A 39 -7.08 3.55 1.64
C ALA A 39 -6.31 4.88 1.53
N PRO A 40 -5.51 5.31 2.53
CA PRO A 40 -4.77 6.56 2.40
C PRO A 40 -3.70 6.51 1.30
N LEU A 41 -3.07 5.36 1.03
CA LEU A 41 -2.12 5.24 -0.09
C LEU A 41 -2.82 5.36 -1.45
N GLU A 42 -3.99 4.75 -1.62
CA GLU A 42 -4.81 4.90 -2.83
C GLU A 42 -5.25 6.37 -3.02
N ASP A 43 -5.61 7.07 -1.94
CA ASP A 43 -6.02 8.48 -1.99
C ASP A 43 -4.89 9.42 -2.43
N VAL A 44 -3.64 9.17 -2.01
CA VAL A 44 -2.49 10.06 -2.29
C VAL A 44 -1.54 9.55 -3.38
N GLN A 45 -1.83 8.40 -4.01
CA GLN A 45 -0.91 7.77 -4.97
C GLN A 45 -0.51 8.74 -6.10
N ALA A 46 -1.47 9.41 -6.72
CA ALA A 46 -1.20 10.34 -7.82
C ALA A 46 -0.31 11.52 -7.39
N GLU A 47 -0.46 12.00 -6.15
CA GLU A 47 0.37 13.07 -5.60
C GLU A 47 1.80 12.58 -5.35
N ILE A 48 1.96 11.35 -4.85
CA ILE A 48 3.27 10.72 -4.68
C ILE A 48 3.96 10.56 -6.04
N GLU A 49 3.27 9.99 -7.02
CA GLU A 49 3.80 9.77 -8.37
C GLU A 49 4.25 11.08 -9.03
N ALA A 50 3.43 12.13 -8.92
CA ALA A 50 3.77 13.46 -9.43
C ALA A 50 4.99 14.07 -8.70
N ALA A 51 5.13 13.84 -7.39
CA ALA A 51 6.22 14.37 -6.59
C ALA A 51 7.56 13.66 -6.86
N ILE A 52 7.54 12.35 -7.09
CA ILE A 52 8.77 11.57 -7.28
C ILE A 52 9.15 11.37 -8.76
N GLY A 53 8.20 11.55 -9.69
CA GLY A 53 8.42 11.32 -11.12
C GLY A 53 8.48 9.84 -11.53
N TYR A 54 7.98 8.94 -10.69
CA TYR A 54 7.86 7.50 -10.91
C TYR A 54 6.39 7.10 -10.79
N SER A 55 5.95 6.12 -11.58
CA SER A 55 4.68 5.44 -11.35
C SER A 55 4.81 4.41 -10.23
N LEU A 56 3.74 4.18 -9.47
CA LEU A 56 3.71 3.17 -8.41
C LEU A 56 2.84 1.99 -8.84
N ASP A 57 3.44 0.80 -8.89
CA ASP A 57 2.72 -0.47 -8.96
C ASP A 57 2.57 -1.03 -7.55
N ILE A 58 1.51 -0.61 -6.86
CA ILE A 58 1.26 -0.98 -5.47
C ILE A 58 0.44 -2.26 -5.40
N GLU A 59 1.03 -3.31 -4.84
CA GLU A 59 0.34 -4.55 -4.53
C GLU A 59 0.04 -4.63 -3.03
N PHE A 60 -1.25 -4.79 -2.71
CA PHE A 60 -1.73 -4.96 -1.35
C PHE A 60 -1.97 -6.42 -1.02
N SER A 61 -1.42 -6.88 0.11
CA SER A 61 -1.70 -8.20 0.67
C SER A 61 -1.59 -8.21 2.19
N THR A 62 -1.80 -9.38 2.80
CA THR A 62 -1.59 -9.55 4.23
C THR A 62 -0.10 -9.47 4.56
N SER A 63 0.22 -8.97 5.75
CA SER A 63 1.62 -8.82 6.16
C SER A 63 2.35 -10.17 6.24
N VAL A 64 1.63 -11.27 6.47
CA VAL A 64 2.19 -12.63 6.46
C VAL A 64 2.58 -13.00 5.02
N SER A 65 1.63 -12.95 4.09
CA SER A 65 1.87 -13.25 2.67
C SER A 65 3.02 -12.44 2.08
N LEU A 66 3.10 -11.14 2.38
CA LEU A 66 4.18 -10.29 1.89
C LEU A 66 5.54 -10.66 2.49
N THR A 67 5.58 -10.99 3.78
CA THR A 67 6.83 -11.41 4.43
C THR A 67 7.34 -12.70 3.79
N ASP A 68 6.47 -13.70 3.62
CA ASP A 68 6.82 -14.99 3.02
C ASP A 68 7.35 -14.82 1.58
N ARG A 69 6.73 -13.95 0.78
CA ARG A 69 7.13 -13.69 -0.61
C ARG A 69 8.47 -12.94 -0.70
N ILE A 70 8.68 -11.95 0.16
CA ILE A 70 9.95 -11.21 0.25
C ILE A 70 11.09 -12.17 0.65
N GLU A 71 10.84 -13.04 1.64
CA GLU A 71 11.81 -14.05 2.07
C GLU A 71 12.10 -15.08 0.96
N ALA A 72 11.09 -15.41 0.15
CA ALA A 72 11.24 -16.25 -1.03
C ALA A 72 11.97 -15.57 -2.21
N GLY A 73 12.36 -14.29 -2.06
CA GLY A 73 13.13 -13.55 -3.06
C GLY A 73 12.29 -12.92 -4.17
N GLU A 74 11.01 -12.64 -3.92
CA GLU A 74 10.24 -11.80 -4.83
C GLU A 74 10.92 -10.43 -5.02
N SER A 75 10.96 -9.94 -6.27
CA SER A 75 11.51 -8.63 -6.59
C SER A 75 10.53 -7.51 -6.21
N PHE A 76 11.03 -6.49 -5.51
CA PHE A 76 10.31 -5.27 -5.17
C PHE A 76 11.30 -4.12 -4.98
N ASP A 77 10.80 -2.88 -5.05
CA ASP A 77 11.59 -1.68 -4.79
C ASP A 77 11.31 -1.13 -3.38
N VAL A 78 10.05 -1.20 -2.93
CA VAL A 78 9.61 -0.66 -1.64
C VAL A 78 8.70 -1.66 -0.92
N ALA A 79 8.96 -1.86 0.38
CA ALA A 79 8.09 -2.63 1.27
C ALA A 79 7.49 -1.74 2.36
N ILE A 80 6.16 -1.75 2.50
CA ILE A 80 5.40 -1.03 3.52
C ILE A 80 4.77 -2.03 4.49
N LEU A 81 5.50 -2.30 5.57
CA LEU A 81 5.11 -3.21 6.65
C LEU A 81 5.27 -2.54 8.02
N THR A 82 4.88 -3.25 9.08
CA THR A 82 5.09 -2.77 10.46
C THR A 82 6.59 -2.74 10.80
N PRO A 83 7.03 -1.86 11.72
CA PRO A 83 8.44 -1.77 12.11
C PRO A 83 9.04 -3.11 12.56
N ALA A 84 8.25 -3.94 13.24
CA ALA A 84 8.69 -5.27 13.68
C ALA A 84 9.00 -6.21 12.49
N LEU A 85 8.14 -6.21 11.46
CA LEU A 85 8.37 -7.04 10.27
C LEU A 85 9.51 -6.50 9.41
N ILE A 86 9.63 -5.19 9.23
CA ILE A 86 10.78 -4.63 8.54
C ILE A 86 12.08 -4.96 9.28
N GLY A 87 12.11 -4.83 10.61
CA GLY A 87 13.27 -5.21 11.41
C GLY A 87 13.67 -6.68 11.23
N HIS A 88 12.68 -7.59 11.15
CA HIS A 88 12.90 -8.99 10.84
C HIS A 88 13.50 -9.20 9.44
N LEU A 89 12.93 -8.55 8.42
CA LEU A 89 13.42 -8.64 7.04
C LEU A 89 14.82 -8.04 6.85
N VAL A 90 15.15 -6.97 7.57
CA VAL A 90 16.50 -6.39 7.62
C VAL A 90 17.47 -7.38 8.27
N ALA A 91 17.09 -8.01 9.38
CA ALA A 91 17.93 -9.03 10.03
C ALA A 91 18.19 -10.25 9.13
N GLY A 92 17.24 -10.57 8.24
CA GLY A 92 17.38 -11.59 7.20
C GLY A 92 18.13 -11.16 5.94
N ASN A 93 18.59 -9.90 5.85
CA ASN A 93 19.17 -9.30 4.63
C ASN A 93 18.23 -9.27 3.41
N HIS A 94 16.92 -9.29 3.62
CA HIS A 94 15.93 -9.16 2.54
C HIS A 94 15.59 -7.71 2.22
N VAL A 95 15.83 -6.79 3.16
CA VAL A 95 15.59 -5.34 3.02
C VAL A 95 16.86 -4.59 3.46
N ALA A 96 17.15 -3.46 2.81
CA ALA A 96 18.29 -2.61 3.16
C ALA A 96 18.18 -2.09 4.60
N ALA A 97 19.31 -2.06 5.31
CA ALA A 97 19.38 -1.61 6.71
C ALA A 97 19.30 -0.07 6.90
N GLU A 98 19.06 0.68 5.82
CA GLU A 98 18.92 2.13 5.85
C GLU A 98 17.69 2.57 6.66
N PRO A 99 17.68 3.81 7.21
CA PRO A 99 16.62 4.25 8.11
C PRO A 99 15.24 4.06 7.48
N VAL A 100 14.41 3.29 8.18
CA VAL A 100 13.02 3.03 7.81
C VAL A 100 12.16 4.07 8.53
N PRO A 101 11.74 5.17 7.87
CA PRO A 101 10.92 6.17 8.54
C PRO A 101 9.56 5.57 8.88
N VAL A 102 9.18 5.66 10.15
CA VAL A 102 7.79 5.41 10.55
C VAL A 102 6.97 6.63 10.15
N PHE A 103 6.11 6.48 9.13
CA PHE A 103 5.32 7.59 8.58
C PHE A 103 3.83 7.53 8.94
N ALA A 104 3.33 6.40 9.44
CA ALA A 104 1.91 6.23 9.76
C ALA A 104 1.67 5.26 10.93
N ARG A 105 0.46 5.32 11.49
CA ARG A 105 -0.08 4.35 12.44
C ARG A 105 -1.49 3.95 12.00
N SER A 106 -1.73 2.65 11.88
CA SER A 106 -3.06 2.10 11.63
C SER A 106 -3.55 1.41 12.90
N GLY A 107 -4.70 1.85 13.41
CA GLY A 107 -5.41 1.13 14.47
C GLY A 107 -6.12 -0.11 13.91
N VAL A 108 -6.45 -1.04 14.82
CA VAL A 108 -7.39 -2.13 14.54
C VAL A 108 -8.64 -1.83 15.35
N GLY A 109 -9.80 -1.84 14.68
CA GLY A 109 -11.08 -1.51 15.28
C GLY A 109 -12.15 -2.52 14.92
N VAL A 110 -13.32 -2.36 15.55
CA VAL A 110 -14.51 -3.14 15.25
C VAL A 110 -15.45 -2.28 14.41
N GLY A 111 -15.91 -2.82 13.28
CA GLY A 111 -16.96 -2.24 12.46
C GLY A 111 -18.21 -3.11 12.48
N ALA A 112 -19.37 -2.49 12.30
CA ALA A 112 -20.64 -3.18 12.11
C ALA A 112 -21.26 -2.74 10.78
N ALA A 113 -22.09 -3.61 10.18
CA ALA A 113 -22.87 -3.24 9.01
C ALA A 113 -23.79 -2.04 9.35
N ILE A 114 -24.07 -1.19 8.36
CA ILE A 114 -24.95 -0.02 8.50
C ILE A 114 -26.38 -0.41 8.94
N SER A 115 -26.79 -1.68 8.85
CA SER A 115 -28.06 -2.15 9.42
C SER A 115 -28.01 -2.44 10.94
N ASN A 116 -26.85 -2.31 11.59
CA ASN A 116 -26.58 -2.71 12.98
C ASN A 116 -25.93 -1.54 13.76
N ILE A 117 -26.54 -0.35 13.65
CA ILE A 117 -25.90 0.98 13.80
C ILE A 117 -25.39 1.30 15.22
N GLU A 118 -25.99 0.78 16.28
CA GLU A 118 -25.59 1.12 17.65
C GLU A 118 -25.09 -0.12 18.40
N ARG A 119 -23.78 -0.29 18.39
CA ARG A 119 -23.09 -1.18 19.32
C ARG A 119 -22.17 -0.32 20.17
N ASP A 120 -22.47 -0.23 21.46
CA ASP A 120 -21.59 0.44 22.40
C ASP A 120 -20.27 -0.33 22.51
N VAL A 121 -19.18 0.36 22.21
CA VAL A 121 -17.80 -0.13 22.32
C VAL A 121 -16.92 0.88 23.08
N GLY A 122 -17.54 1.85 23.77
CA GLY A 122 -16.83 2.94 24.46
C GLY A 122 -16.12 2.48 25.74
N THR A 123 -16.42 1.28 26.23
CA THR A 123 -15.77 0.65 27.39
C THR A 123 -15.39 -0.79 27.07
N VAL A 124 -14.47 -1.34 27.88
CA VAL A 124 -14.05 -2.76 27.78
C VAL A 124 -15.24 -3.71 27.93
N ASP A 125 -16.12 -3.43 28.90
CA ASP A 125 -17.32 -4.25 29.14
C ASP A 125 -18.33 -4.15 27.99
N ALA A 126 -18.53 -2.94 27.45
CA ALA A 126 -19.41 -2.71 26.31
C ALA A 126 -18.89 -3.42 25.05
N LEU A 127 -17.57 -3.32 24.78
CA LEU A 127 -16.93 -4.06 23.69
C LEU A 127 -17.11 -5.57 23.87
N ARG A 128 -16.86 -6.10 25.08
CA ARG A 128 -17.04 -7.52 25.40
C ARG A 128 -18.48 -7.98 25.14
N ALA A 129 -19.47 -7.23 25.63
CA ALA A 129 -20.89 -7.54 25.43
C ALA A 129 -21.29 -7.46 23.94
N THR A 130 -20.77 -6.46 23.22
CA THR A 130 -20.98 -6.30 21.78
C THR A 130 -20.45 -7.51 21.01
N LEU A 131 -19.22 -7.97 21.27
CA LEU A 131 -18.62 -9.12 20.60
C LEU A 131 -19.39 -10.42 20.91
N LEU A 132 -19.77 -10.65 22.17
CA LEU A 132 -20.51 -11.86 22.56
C LEU A 132 -21.93 -11.92 21.98
N SER A 133 -22.55 -10.75 21.77
CA SER A 133 -23.91 -10.63 21.20
C SER A 133 -23.94 -10.54 19.68
N ALA A 134 -22.78 -10.53 19.01
CA ALA A 134 -22.72 -10.60 17.55
C ALA A 134 -23.21 -11.96 17.05
N GLU A 135 -23.94 -11.98 15.94
CA GLU A 135 -24.34 -13.22 15.27
C GLU A 135 -23.12 -13.89 14.61
N SER A 136 -22.33 -13.09 13.90
CA SER A 136 -21.07 -13.48 13.27
C SER A 136 -20.03 -12.36 13.37
N ILE A 137 -18.75 -12.72 13.27
CA ILE A 137 -17.61 -11.81 13.36
C ILE A 137 -16.66 -12.15 12.22
N THR A 138 -16.49 -11.23 11.26
CA THR A 138 -15.53 -11.43 10.17
C THR A 138 -14.15 -10.93 10.54
N LEU A 139 -13.12 -11.73 10.28
CA LEU A 139 -11.72 -11.41 10.51
C LEU A 139 -10.89 -11.79 9.28
N THR A 140 -9.74 -11.14 9.09
CA THR A 140 -8.76 -11.61 8.11
C THR A 140 -8.20 -12.96 8.56
N ALA A 141 -7.95 -13.86 7.61
CA ALA A 141 -7.42 -15.20 7.92
C ALA A 141 -6.06 -15.14 8.64
N ASP A 142 -5.23 -14.15 8.27
CA ASP A 142 -3.94 -13.89 8.90
C ASP A 142 -3.63 -12.37 8.92
N GLY A 143 -2.38 -12.02 9.19
CA GLY A 143 -1.89 -10.65 9.18
C GLY A 143 -1.90 -9.97 10.54
N GLN A 144 -1.46 -8.71 10.56
CA GLN A 144 -1.30 -7.96 11.81
C GLN A 144 -2.64 -7.66 12.51
N SER A 145 -3.69 -7.36 11.75
CA SER A 145 -5.05 -7.15 12.30
C SER A 145 -5.59 -8.41 12.98
N ARG A 146 -5.33 -9.60 12.42
CA ARG A 146 -5.73 -10.88 13.01
C ARG A 146 -5.05 -11.08 14.36
N ARG A 147 -3.72 -10.93 14.43
CA ARG A 147 -2.95 -11.06 15.68
C ARG A 147 -3.42 -10.11 16.77
N VAL A 148 -3.68 -8.84 16.42
CA VAL A 148 -4.19 -7.85 17.38
C VAL A 148 -5.58 -8.24 17.88
N SER A 149 -6.44 -8.74 17.01
CA SER A 149 -7.80 -9.18 17.39
C SER A 149 -7.78 -10.39 18.31
N GLU A 150 -6.95 -11.39 18.02
CA GLU A 150 -6.76 -12.58 18.86
C GLU A 150 -6.24 -12.20 20.26
N ALA A 151 -5.22 -11.37 20.33
CA ALA A 151 -4.69 -10.87 21.60
C ALA A 151 -5.76 -10.09 22.40
N ALA A 152 -6.60 -9.30 21.73
CA ALA A 152 -7.71 -8.61 22.38
C ALA A 152 -8.75 -9.61 22.92
N PHE A 153 -9.11 -10.65 22.17
CA PHE A 153 -10.07 -11.66 22.62
C PHE A 153 -9.56 -12.49 23.80
N GLU A 154 -8.26 -12.80 23.80
CA GLU A 154 -7.57 -13.46 24.92
C GLU A 154 -7.60 -12.56 26.17
N ALA A 155 -7.22 -11.29 26.03
CA ALA A 155 -7.24 -10.33 27.13
C ALA A 155 -8.65 -10.10 27.71
N LEU A 156 -9.69 -10.21 26.88
CA LEU A 156 -11.10 -10.13 27.29
C LEU A 156 -11.64 -11.45 27.88
N GLY A 157 -10.89 -12.55 27.78
CA GLY A 157 -11.29 -13.88 28.25
C GLY A 157 -12.49 -14.46 27.49
N ILE A 158 -12.68 -14.07 26.23
CA ILE A 158 -13.84 -14.47 25.41
C ILE A 158 -13.45 -15.29 24.17
N GLY A 159 -12.17 -15.56 23.93
CA GLY A 159 -11.68 -16.28 22.74
C GLY A 159 -12.48 -17.53 22.40
N ALA A 160 -12.61 -18.46 23.34
CA ALA A 160 -13.35 -19.71 23.15
C ALA A 160 -14.85 -19.49 22.84
N GLN A 161 -15.46 -18.42 23.37
CA GLN A 161 -16.86 -18.10 23.10
C GLN A 161 -17.07 -17.52 21.69
N LEU A 162 -16.02 -16.91 21.13
CA LEU A 162 -16.07 -16.32 19.80
C LEU A 162 -15.73 -17.32 18.68
N GLU A 163 -15.10 -18.45 18.97
CA GLU A 163 -14.75 -19.48 17.97
C GLU A 163 -15.95 -19.92 17.12
N GLN A 164 -17.15 -20.00 17.71
CA GLN A 164 -18.37 -20.40 17.00
C GLN A 164 -18.98 -19.27 16.15
N LYS A 165 -18.45 -18.05 16.22
CA LYS A 165 -18.97 -16.85 15.56
C LYS A 165 -18.06 -16.34 14.45
N ILE A 166 -16.80 -16.80 14.41
CA ILE A 166 -15.76 -16.36 13.46
C ILE A 166 -15.81 -17.22 12.19
#